data_AF-A0A7C2XSU8-F1
#
_entry.id   AF-A0A7C2XSU8-F1
#
_cell.length_a   1.000
_cell.length_b   1.000
_cell.length_c   1.000
_cell.angle_alpha   90.00
_cell.angle_beta   90.00
_cell.angle_gamma   90.00
#
_symmetry.space_group_name_H-M   'P 1'
#
loop_
_entity.id
_entity.type
_entity.pdbx_description
1 polymer ?
#
loop_
_entity_poly.entity_id
_entity_poly.type
_entity_poly.pdbx_seq_one_letter_code
_entity_poly.pdbx_strand_id
1 'polypeptide(L)'
;MMGPKRQFEMIYPPIIKQYLKAIEPRYWSFIRDSLEAQLRFEPDSEARNSKPLKRPAVFGAKWKVRFGPNNRFRAFYRIDYGEQEVVILAIGEKTGNRLVIGGEEIEL
;
A
#
# COMPACT_ATOMS: atom_id res chain seq x y z
N MET A 1 -24.71 -0.89 17.10
CA MET A 1 -25.03 -1.09 15.66
C MET A 1 -23.80 -0.68 14.87
N MET A 2 -23.14 -1.63 14.18
CA MET A 2 -22.09 -1.29 13.22
C MET A 2 -22.76 -0.68 11.99
N GLY A 3 -22.52 0.60 11.71
CA GLY A 3 -22.99 1.24 10.48
C GLY A 3 -22.41 0.54 9.24
N PRO A 4 -22.98 0.78 8.04
CA PRO A 4 -22.46 0.17 6.81
C PRO A 4 -20.96 0.52 6.69
N LYS A 5 -20.10 -0.51 6.59
CA LYS A 5 -18.67 -0.31 6.34
C LYS A 5 -18.55 0.46 5.03
N ARG A 6 -18.02 1.67 5.07
CA ARG A 6 -17.79 2.49 3.87
C ARG A 6 -16.82 1.74 2.98
N GLN A 7 -17.21 1.52 1.73
CA GLN A 7 -16.32 0.93 0.73
C GLN A 7 -15.55 2.05 0.07
N PHE A 8 -14.23 1.90 0.00
CA PHE A 8 -13.35 2.77 -0.75
C PHE A 8 -13.00 2.14 -2.09
N GLU A 9 -13.01 2.93 -3.16
CA GLU A 9 -12.50 2.52 -4.45
C GLU A 9 -10.96 2.48 -4.42
N MET A 10 -10.38 1.42 -4.99
CA MET A 10 -8.94 1.22 -5.01
C MET A 10 -8.37 1.75 -6.32
N ILE A 11 -7.65 2.87 -6.25
CA ILE A 11 -7.04 3.51 -7.41
C ILE A 11 -5.57 3.08 -7.52
N TYR A 12 -5.23 2.49 -8.67
CA TYR A 12 -3.88 2.08 -9.03
C TYR A 12 -3.38 2.92 -10.22
N PRO A 13 -2.63 4.01 -9.96
CA PRO A 13 -2.04 4.80 -11.03
C PRO A 13 -1.11 3.96 -11.93
N PRO A 14 -0.92 4.33 -13.22
CA PRO A 14 -0.14 3.54 -14.17
C PRO A 14 1.29 3.20 -13.70
N ILE A 15 1.91 4.08 -12.90
CA ILE A 15 3.24 3.89 -12.32
C ILE A 15 3.34 2.61 -11.47
N ILE A 16 2.23 2.17 -10.84
CA ILE A 16 2.21 0.95 -10.03
C ILE A 16 2.57 -0.29 -10.86
N LYS A 17 2.26 -0.30 -12.15
CA LYS A 17 2.68 -1.39 -13.04
C LYS A 17 4.20 -1.49 -13.15
N GLN A 18 4.92 -0.36 -13.12
CA GLN A 18 6.38 -0.35 -13.15
C GLN A 18 6.95 -0.90 -11.83
N TYR A 19 6.35 -0.51 -10.70
CA TYR A 19 6.75 -1.02 -9.39
C TYR A 19 6.51 -2.53 -9.25
N LEU A 20 5.37 -3.03 -9.71
CA LEU A 20 5.08 -4.46 -9.71
C LEU A 20 6.04 -5.26 -10.59
N LYS A 21 6.54 -4.72 -11.71
CA LYS A 21 7.52 -5.39 -12.56
C LYS A 21 8.85 -5.67 -11.86
N ALA A 22 9.19 -4.91 -10.82
CA ALA A 22 10.38 -5.17 -9.99
C ALA A 22 10.15 -6.25 -8.93
N ILE A 23 8.90 -6.71 -8.76
CA ILE A 23 8.51 -7.79 -7.85
C ILE A 23 8.21 -9.05 -8.68
N GLU A 24 8.55 -10.22 -8.15
CA GLU A 24 8.30 -11.48 -8.84
C GLU A 24 6.81 -11.64 -9.23
N PRO A 25 6.50 -12.00 -10.50
CA PRO A 25 5.12 -12.04 -11.01
C PRO A 25 4.14 -12.92 -10.23
N ARG A 26 4.64 -13.98 -9.58
CA ARG A 26 3.82 -14.88 -8.74
C ARG A 26 3.11 -14.17 -7.58
N TYR A 27 3.59 -12.98 -7.19
CA TYR A 27 3.02 -12.20 -6.09
C TYR A 27 2.01 -11.15 -6.54
N TRP A 28 1.84 -10.88 -7.84
CA TRP A 28 1.01 -9.74 -8.28
C TRP A 28 -0.46 -9.87 -7.88
N SER A 29 -1.08 -11.04 -8.08
CA SER A 29 -2.45 -11.31 -7.65
C SER A 29 -2.56 -11.20 -6.13
N PHE A 30 -1.64 -11.86 -5.41
CA PHE A 30 -1.58 -11.83 -3.96
C PHE A 30 -1.47 -10.40 -3.40
N ILE A 31 -0.67 -9.54 -4.03
CA ILE A 31 -0.50 -8.14 -3.63
C ILE A 31 -1.81 -7.38 -3.78
N ARG A 32 -2.44 -7.46 -4.95
CA ARG A 32 -3.72 -6.80 -5.20
C ARG A 32 -4.78 -7.26 -4.21
N ASP A 33 -4.96 -8.58 -4.08
CA ASP A 33 -6.01 -9.16 -3.25
C ASP A 33 -5.78 -8.81 -1.76
N SER A 34 -4.52 -8.79 -1.31
CA SER A 34 -4.15 -8.38 0.05
C SER A 34 -4.44 -6.90 0.33
N LEU A 35 -4.22 -6.02 -0.65
CA LEU A 35 -4.47 -4.59 -0.51
C LEU A 35 -5.97 -4.31 -0.49
N GLU A 36 -6.73 -4.92 -1.40
CA GLU A 36 -8.19 -4.78 -1.42
C GLU A 36 -8.83 -5.29 -0.12
N ALA A 37 -8.39 -6.45 0.38
CA ALA A 37 -8.92 -7.02 1.62
C ALA A 37 -8.65 -6.13 2.84
N GLN A 38 -7.49 -5.47 2.90
CA GLN A 38 -7.09 -4.64 4.04
C GLN A 38 -7.62 -3.20 3.95
N LEU A 39 -7.65 -2.60 2.76
CA LEU A 39 -7.87 -1.16 2.61
C LEU A 39 -9.27 -0.79 2.14
N ARG A 40 -10.05 -1.71 1.53
CA ARG A 40 -11.36 -1.37 0.97
C ARG A 40 -12.36 -0.88 2.01
N PHE A 41 -12.26 -1.31 3.26
CA PHE A 41 -13.28 -1.00 4.28
C PHE A 41 -12.79 -0.09 5.41
N GLU A 42 -11.53 -0.22 5.80
CA GLU A 42 -10.95 0.50 6.95
C GLU A 42 -9.52 0.98 6.63
N PRO A 43 -9.33 1.83 5.59
CA PRO A 43 -8.01 2.25 5.15
C PRO A 43 -7.29 3.17 6.13
N ASP A 44 -8.01 3.86 7.02
CA ASP A 44 -7.46 4.75 8.04
C ASP A 44 -7.35 4.11 9.43
N SER A 45 -7.65 2.82 9.53
CA SER A 45 -7.46 2.09 10.77
C SER A 45 -5.96 1.92 11.02
N GLU A 46 -5.48 2.44 12.16
CA GLU A 46 -4.17 2.14 12.73
C GLU A 46 -4.11 0.68 13.22
N ALA A 47 -4.44 -0.27 12.33
CA ALA A 47 -4.18 -1.68 12.57
C ALA A 47 -2.67 -1.87 12.72
N ARG A 48 -2.25 -2.94 13.40
CA ARG A 48 -0.85 -3.29 13.71
C ARG A 48 0.13 -3.15 12.51
N ASN A 49 -0.38 -3.26 11.28
CA ASN A 49 0.39 -3.19 10.04
C ASN A 49 0.24 -1.88 9.25
N SER A 50 -0.68 -0.99 9.63
CA SER A 50 -0.89 0.34 9.04
C SER A 50 -0.31 1.40 9.96
N LYS A 51 0.65 2.20 9.47
CA LYS A 51 1.25 3.29 10.26
C LYS A 51 1.10 4.61 9.54
N PRO A 52 0.58 5.67 10.20
CA PRO A 52 0.71 7.02 9.68
C PRO A 52 2.18 7.39 9.58
N LEU A 53 2.55 8.04 8.48
CA LEU A 53 3.91 8.49 8.25
C LEU A 53 4.09 9.86 8.92
N LYS A 54 5.09 9.98 9.80
CA LYS A 54 5.34 11.21 10.61
C LYS A 54 5.79 12.42 9.78
N ARG A 55 6.17 12.20 8.52
CA ARG A 55 6.51 13.21 7.51
C ARG A 55 5.89 12.72 6.19
N PRO A 56 5.58 13.60 5.22
CA PRO A 56 5.25 13.15 3.87
C PRO A 56 6.39 12.24 3.41
N ALA A 57 6.15 10.94 3.37
CA ALA A 57 7.17 9.99 2.97
C ALA A 57 7.24 9.93 1.44
N VAL A 58 8.01 8.97 0.94
CA VAL A 58 8.00 8.45 -0.43
C VAL A 58 6.70 8.78 -1.17
N PHE A 59 6.81 9.67 -2.17
CA PHE A 59 5.72 10.16 -3.04
C PHE A 59 4.52 10.86 -2.34
N GLY A 60 4.72 11.50 -1.19
CA GLY A 60 3.67 12.25 -0.49
C GLY A 60 2.67 11.35 0.25
N ALA A 61 3.02 10.08 0.46
CA ALA A 61 2.16 9.15 1.16
C ALA A 61 1.94 9.56 2.62
N LYS A 62 0.70 9.38 3.09
CA LYS A 62 0.32 9.58 4.50
C LYS A 62 0.27 8.27 5.26
N TRP A 63 0.05 7.17 4.55
CA TRP A 63 -0.13 5.85 5.13
C TRP A 63 0.80 4.82 4.50
N LYS A 64 1.19 3.84 5.31
CA LYS A 64 1.92 2.64 4.87
C LYS A 64 1.27 1.40 5.47
N VAL A 65 0.95 0.43 4.64
CA VAL A 65 0.54 -0.92 5.07
C VAL A 65 1.66 -1.91 4.79
N ARG A 66 1.89 -2.83 5.73
CA ARG A 66 2.84 -3.94 5.56
C ARG A 66 2.09 -5.26 5.43
N PHE A 67 2.47 -6.08 4.45
CA PHE A 67 1.73 -7.31 4.15
C PHE A 67 2.62 -8.35 3.47
N GLY A 68 2.02 -9.51 3.21
CA GLY A 68 2.66 -10.63 2.53
C GLY A 68 3.56 -11.51 3.38
N PRO A 69 4.09 -12.58 2.77
CA PRO A 69 4.87 -13.59 3.47
C PRO A 69 6.10 -12.98 4.11
N ASN A 70 6.32 -13.28 5.39
CA ASN A 70 7.39 -12.69 6.21
C ASN A 70 7.33 -11.16 6.28
N ASN A 71 6.15 -10.56 6.05
CA ASN A 71 5.96 -9.13 6.10
C ASN A 71 6.95 -8.42 5.16
N ARG A 72 7.02 -8.88 3.90
CA ARG A 72 7.99 -8.45 2.87
C ARG A 72 7.50 -7.32 1.96
N PHE A 73 6.19 -7.09 1.84
CA PHE A 73 5.67 -6.01 1.00
C PHE A 73 5.27 -4.80 1.82
N ARG A 74 5.46 -3.62 1.23
CA ARG A 74 4.97 -2.34 1.74
C ARG A 74 4.21 -1.66 0.61
N ALA A 75 3.00 -1.21 0.91
CA ALA A 75 2.29 -0.29 0.04
C ALA A 75 2.14 1.05 0.75
N PHE A 76 2.37 2.11 -0.01
CA PHE A 76 2.24 3.49 0.40
C PHE A 76 1.01 4.06 -0.29
N TYR A 77 0.16 4.73 0.47
CA TYR A 77 -1.11 5.22 -0.06
C TYR A 77 -1.55 6.52 0.61
N ARG A 78 -2.52 7.15 -0.03
CA ARG A 78 -3.33 8.23 0.54
C ARG A 78 -4.80 7.83 0.46
N ILE A 79 -5.60 8.48 1.29
CA ILE A 79 -7.04 8.32 1.31
C ILE A 79 -7.61 9.65 0.83
N ASP A 80 -8.51 9.57 -0.15
CA ASP A 80 -9.36 10.67 -0.57
C ASP A 80 -10.73 10.48 0.06
N TYR A 81 -11.02 11.22 1.13
CA TYR A 81 -12.29 11.08 1.84
C TYR A 81 -13.47 11.71 1.07
N GLY A 82 -13.19 12.66 0.17
CA GLY A 82 -14.23 13.30 -0.66
C GLY A 82 -14.77 12.33 -1.71
N GLU A 83 -13.85 11.67 -2.42
CA GLU A 83 -14.17 10.71 -3.49
C GLU A 83 -14.33 9.27 -2.97
N GLN A 84 -14.08 9.02 -1.68
CA GLN A 84 -13.99 7.67 -1.11
C GLN A 84 -12.99 6.77 -1.83
N GLU A 85 -11.81 7.30 -2.13
CA GLU A 85 -10.75 6.56 -2.84
C GLU A 85 -9.57 6.23 -1.92
N VAL A 86 -8.94 5.10 -2.19
CA VAL A 86 -7.61 4.74 -1.70
C VAL A 86 -6.68 4.73 -2.89
N VAL A 87 -5.77 5.72 -2.95
CA VAL A 87 -4.82 5.85 -4.04
C VAL A 87 -3.49 5.23 -3.64
N ILE A 88 -3.12 4.15 -4.32
CA ILE A 88 -1.82 3.50 -4.13
C ILE A 88 -0.75 4.36 -4.81
N LEU A 89 0.25 4.78 -4.05
CA LEU A 89 1.31 5.66 -4.51
C LEU A 89 2.59 4.89 -4.83
N ALA A 90 2.87 3.82 -4.08
CA ALA A 90 3.99 2.93 -4.35
C ALA A 90 3.79 1.55 -3.73
N ILE A 91 4.41 0.54 -4.34
CA ILE A 91 4.52 -0.82 -3.81
C ILE A 91 5.99 -1.21 -3.84
N GLY A 92 6.51 -1.71 -2.73
CA GLY A 92 7.89 -2.14 -2.63
C GLY A 92 8.05 -3.44 -1.86
N GLU A 93 9.16 -4.12 -2.14
CA GLU A 93 9.61 -5.31 -1.44
C GLU A 93 10.78 -4.96 -0.51
N LYS A 94 10.76 -5.48 0.72
CA LYS A 94 11.87 -5.34 1.67
C LYS A 94 12.71 -6.59 1.63
N THR A 95 14.00 -6.41 1.35
CA THR A 95 15.02 -7.47 1.38
C THR A 95 16.07 -7.10 2.42
N GLY A 96 16.08 -7.80 3.54
CA GLY A 96 16.89 -7.46 4.70
C GLY A 96 16.53 -6.08 5.26
N ASN A 97 17.50 -5.16 5.28
CA ASN A 97 17.27 -3.80 5.77
C ASN A 97 16.77 -2.83 4.68
N ARG A 98 16.80 -3.22 3.41
CA ARG A 98 16.57 -2.36 2.24
C ARG A 98 15.13 -2.43 1.78
N LEU A 99 14.54 -1.30 1.38
CA LEU A 99 13.25 -1.26 0.69
C LEU A 99 13.49 -0.95 -0.78
N VAL A 100 13.00 -1.79 -1.67
CA VAL A 100 13.11 -1.58 -3.12
C VAL A 100 11.73 -1.24 -3.69
N ILE A 101 11.63 -0.12 -4.42
CA ILE A 101 10.42 0.30 -5.14
C ILE A 101 10.81 0.54 -6.59
N GLY A 102 10.16 -0.14 -7.53
CA GLY A 102 10.46 0.06 -8.97
C GLY A 102 11.87 -0.36 -9.40
N GLY A 103 12.57 -1.15 -8.58
CA GLY A 103 13.96 -1.52 -8.81
C GLY A 103 14.98 -0.58 -8.15
N GLU A 104 14.53 0.50 -7.53
CA GLU A 104 15.39 1.44 -6.81
C GLU A 104 15.32 1.21 -5.31
N GLU A 105 16.48 1.25 -4.65
CA GLU A 105 16.57 1.21 -3.20
C GLU A 105 16.18 2.57 -2.62
N ILE A 106 15.24 2.57 -1.69
CA ILE A 106 14.72 3.76 -1.04
C ILE A 106 15.12 3.75 0.42
N GLU A 107 15.79 4.82 0.85
CA GLU A 107 16.03 5.09 2.27
C GLU A 107 14.70 5.46 2.94
N LEU A 108 14.38 4.75 4.03
CA LEU A 108 13.13 4.90 4.80
C LEU A 108 13.28 5.85 5.98
#